data_AF-A0A429IK92-F1
#
_entry.id   AF-A0A429IK92-F1
#
_cell.length_a   1.000
_cell.length_b   1.000
_cell.length_c   1.000
_cell.angle_alpha   90.00
_cell.angle_beta   90.00
_cell.angle_gamma   90.00
#
_symmetry.space_group_name_H-M   'P 1'
#
loop_
_entity.id
_entity.type
_entity.pdbx_description
1 polymer ?
#
loop_
_entity_poly.entity_id
_entity_poly.type
_entity_poly.pdbx_seq_one_letter_code
_entity_poly.pdbx_strand_id
1 'polypeptide(L)' 'MAITMTPGGYLTPPVHLSEPFDLGPSPADGCSVCQEKAEERRQALATGFMAVAACAAIEIGRHPRHQVTPLTRQ' A
#
# COMPACT_ATOMS: atom_id res chain seq x y z
N MET A 1 -1.83 28.34 -32.39
CA MET A 1 -1.47 27.30 -31.40
C MET A 1 -1.90 25.97 -31.97
N ALA A 2 -0.94 25.10 -32.33
CA ALA A 2 -1.24 23.81 -32.95
C ALA A 2 -1.52 22.76 -31.86
N ILE A 3 -2.68 22.11 -31.94
CA ILE A 3 -3.10 21.05 -31.01
C ILE A 3 -2.57 19.73 -31.58
N THR A 4 -1.43 19.26 -31.08
CA THR A 4 -0.87 17.97 -31.47
C THR A 4 -1.65 16.85 -30.78
N MET A 5 -2.49 16.15 -31.54
CA MET A 5 -3.16 14.92 -31.09
C MET A 5 -2.12 13.80 -30.89
N THR A 6 -1.93 13.36 -29.66
CA THR A 6 -1.21 12.11 -29.35
C THR A 6 -2.07 10.89 -29.75
N PRO A 7 -1.47 9.81 -30.29
CA PRO A 7 -2.21 8.61 -30.70
C PRO A 7 -2.77 7.93 -29.44
N GLY A 8 -4.08 8.07 -29.23
CA GLY A 8 -4.77 7.70 -27.99
C GLY A 8 -6.04 8.50 -27.71
N GLY A 9 -6.28 9.61 -28.42
CA GLY A 9 -7.56 10.32 -28.39
C GLY A 9 -7.75 11.29 -27.20
N TYR A 10 -6.67 11.67 -26.52
CA TYR A 10 -6.72 12.67 -25.45
C TYR A 10 -6.32 14.04 -25.96
N LEU A 11 -7.10 15.07 -25.61
CA LEU A 11 -6.84 16.49 -25.94
C LEU A 11 -5.67 17.07 -25.12
N THR A 12 -5.32 16.41 -24.02
CA THR A 12 -4.21 16.73 -23.10
C THR A 12 -3.55 15.41 -22.65
N PRO A 13 -2.25 15.38 -22.34
CA PRO A 13 -1.61 14.17 -21.82
C PRO A 13 -2.34 13.68 -20.56
N PRO A 14 -2.42 12.35 -20.33
CA PRO A 14 -2.98 11.80 -19.11
C PRO A 14 -2.30 12.40 -17.87
N VAL A 15 -3.10 12.82 -16.89
CA VAL A 15 -2.58 13.25 -15.60
C VAL A 15 -2.17 12.01 -14.81
N HIS A 16 -0.88 11.91 -14.48
CA HIS A 16 -0.41 10.92 -13.51
C HIS A 16 -0.79 11.39 -12.11
N LEU A 17 -1.68 10.64 -11.46
CA LEU A 17 -1.97 10.82 -10.03
C LEU A 17 -0.82 10.22 -9.22
N SER A 18 -0.48 10.86 -8.10
CA SER A 18 0.38 10.22 -7.09
C SER A 18 -0.26 8.92 -6.61
N GLU A 19 0.56 7.91 -6.30
CA GLU A 19 0.02 6.67 -5.73
C GLU A 19 -0.75 6.99 -4.45
N PRO A 20 -2.02 6.58 -4.34
CA PRO A 20 -2.87 6.96 -3.21
C PRO A 20 -2.52 6.22 -1.91
N PHE A 21 -1.62 5.24 -1.96
CA PHE A 21 -1.22 4.42 -0.82
C PHE A 21 0.29 4.41 -0.68
N ASP A 22 0.78 4.67 0.54
CA ASP A 22 2.19 4.50 0.87
C ASP A 22 2.49 3.01 1.10
N LEU A 23 3.27 2.41 0.21
CA LEU A 23 3.75 1.03 0.31
C LEU A 23 5.05 0.91 1.10
N GLY A 24 5.66 2.03 1.50
CA GLY A 24 6.93 2.15 2.21
C GLY A 24 6.96 1.95 3.73
N PRO A 25 5.85 1.78 4.50
CA PRO A 25 5.95 1.58 5.94
C PRO A 25 6.84 0.38 6.30
N SER A 26 7.86 0.62 7.12
CA SER A 26 8.72 -0.44 7.64
C SER A 26 8.02 -1.20 8.76
N PRO A 27 8.12 -2.55 8.80
CA PRO A 27 7.61 -3.31 9.93
C PRO A 27 8.34 -2.92 11.22
N ALA A 28 7.61 -2.78 12.32
CA ALA A 28 8.22 -2.51 13.61
C ALA A 28 8.98 -3.74 14.13
N ASP A 29 10.15 -3.51 14.72
CA ASP A 29 10.99 -4.55 15.31
C ASP A 29 10.24 -5.25 16.46
N GLY A 30 10.30 -6.59 16.47
CA GLY A 30 9.66 -7.41 17.50
C GLY A 30 8.13 -7.54 17.40
N CYS A 31 7.48 -6.91 16.42
CA CYS A 31 6.03 -7.03 16.21
C CYS A 31 5.69 -8.14 15.19
N SER A 32 5.15 -9.26 15.65
CA SER A 32 4.78 -10.40 14.79
C SER A 32 3.78 -10.01 13.69
N VAL A 33 2.79 -9.18 14.02
CA VAL A 33 1.78 -8.69 13.06
C VAL A 33 2.43 -7.88 11.94
N CYS A 34 3.34 -6.97 12.28
CA CYS A 34 4.08 -6.20 11.28
C CYS A 34 4.92 -7.09 10.37
N GLN A 35 5.57 -8.12 10.91
CA GLN A 35 6.40 -9.05 10.13
C GLN A 35 5.54 -9.90 9.18
N GLU A 36 4.40 -10.42 9.64
CA GLU A 36 3.45 -11.15 8.81
C GLU A 36 2.93 -10.28 7.66
N LYS A 37 2.53 -9.04 7.96
CA LYS A 37 2.06 -8.09 6.93
C LYS A 37 3.17 -7.67 5.98
N ALA A 38 4.43 -7.57 6.43
CA ALA A 38 5.55 -7.30 5.54
C ALA A 38 5.76 -8.43 4.53
N GLU A 39 5.60 -9.68 4.96
CA GLU A 39 5.68 -10.86 4.10
C GLU A 39 4.50 -10.93 3.12
N GLU A 40 3.27 -10.70 3.59
CA GLU A 40 2.07 -10.62 2.73
C GLU A 40 2.23 -9.55 1.65
N ARG A 41 2.72 -8.35 2.03
CA ARG A 41 3.02 -7.27 1.09
C ARG A 41 4.06 -7.71 0.05
N ARG A 42 5.15 -8.35 0.48
CA ARG A 42 6.22 -8.82 -0.40
C ARG A 42 5.70 -9.82 -1.45
N GLN A 43 4.89 -10.78 -1.02
CA GLN A 43 4.28 -11.78 -1.91
C GLN A 43 3.26 -11.14 -2.88
N ALA A 44 2.44 -10.21 -2.39
CA ALA A 44 1.48 -9.49 -3.20
C ALA A 44 2.16 -8.62 -4.28
N LEU A 45 3.27 -7.95 -3.94
CA LEU A 45 4.07 -7.21 -4.91
C LEU A 45 4.67 -8.13 -5.98
N ALA A 46 5.22 -9.29 -5.57
CA ALA A 46 5.80 -10.26 -6.50
C ALA A 46 4.79 -10.84 -7.51
N THR A 47 3.51 -10.86 -7.14
CA THR A 47 2.42 -11.42 -7.95
C THR A 47 1.56 -10.35 -8.64
N GLY A 48 1.84 -9.06 -8.44
CA GLY A 48 1.10 -7.95 -9.04
C GLY A 48 -0.21 -7.58 -8.33
N PHE A 49 -0.52 -8.15 -7.16
CA PHE A 49 -1.74 -7.90 -6.41
C PHE A 49 -1.65 -6.62 -5.56
N MET A 50 -1.70 -5.46 -6.22
CA MET A 50 -1.47 -4.15 -5.58
C MET A 50 -2.45 -3.82 -4.44
N ALA A 51 -3.72 -4.25 -4.56
CA ALA A 51 -4.71 -4.02 -3.50
C ALA A 51 -4.31 -4.72 -2.18
N VAL A 52 -3.78 -5.95 -2.27
CA VAL A 52 -3.32 -6.71 -1.09
C VAL A 52 -2.06 -6.06 -0.51
N ALA A 53 -1.13 -5.66 -1.36
CA ALA A 53 0.08 -4.95 -0.93
C ALA A 53 -0.25 -3.64 -0.18
N ALA A 54 -1.22 -2.87 -0.69
CA ALA A 54 -1.69 -1.63 -0.06
C ALA A 54 -2.36 -1.89 1.30
N CYS A 55 -3.25 -2.89 1.39
CA CYS A 55 -3.87 -3.27 2.66
C CYS A 55 -2.83 -3.67 3.72
N ALA A 56 -1.83 -4.46 3.32
CA ALA A 56 -0.75 -4.87 4.21
C ALA A 56 0.11 -3.68 4.66
N ALA A 57 0.46 -2.76 3.75
CA ALA A 57 1.20 -1.54 4.08
C ALA A 57 0.43 -0.62 5.05
N ILE A 58 -0.88 -0.45 4.84
CA ILE A 58 -1.75 0.32 5.73
C ILE A 58 -1.76 -0.29 7.14
N GLU A 59 -1.80 -1.63 7.24
CA GLU A 59 -1.79 -2.31 8.53
C GLU A 59 -0.45 -2.16 9.25
N ILE A 60 0.68 -2.20 8.53
CA ILE A 60 2.00 -1.88 9.09
C ILE A 60 2.04 -0.46 9.64
N GLY A 61 1.51 0.52 8.89
CA GLY A 61 1.40 1.91 9.35
C GLY A 61 0.50 2.10 10.58
N ARG A 62 -0.32 1.11 10.91
CA ARG A 62 -1.19 1.09 12.10
C ARG A 62 -0.57 0.38 13.31
N HIS A 63 0.75 0.16 13.31
CA HIS A 63 1.49 -0.51 14.38
C HIS A 63 1.05 -0.18 15.82
N PRO A 64 0.73 1.07 16.21
CA PRO A 64 0.24 1.36 17.56
C PRO A 64 -0.97 0.50 18.01
N ARG A 65 -1.76 -0.03 17.07
CA ARG A 65 -2.89 -0.93 17.36
C ARG A 65 -2.49 -2.36 17.69
N HIS A 66 -1.29 -2.79 17.29
CA HIS A 66 -0.77 -4.15 17.54
C HIS A 66 -0.28 -4.31 18.98
N GLN A 67 0.00 -3.20 19.65
CA GLN A 67 0.43 -3.17 21.06
C GLN A 67 -0.73 -3.25 22.05
N VAL A 68 -1.98 -3.14 21.57
CA VAL A 68 -3.16 -3.26 22.42
C VAL A 68 -3.38 -4.74 22.71
N THR A 69 -2.86 -5.20 23.86
CA THR A 69 -3.18 -6.51 24.44
C THR A 69 -4.69 -6.74 24.37
N PRO A 70 -5.17 -7.91 23.91
CA PRO A 70 -6.60 -8.18 23.94
C PRO A 70 -7.11 -8.01 25.37
N LEU A 71 -8.12 -7.15 25.55
CA LEU A 71 -8.94 -7.16 26.75
C LEU A 71 -9.48 -8.58 26.91
N THR A 72 -8.89 -9.35 27.81
CA THR A 72 -9.41 -10.65 28.25
C THR A 72 -10.85 -10.41 28.71
N ARG A 73 -11.83 -10.71 27.86
CA ARG A 73 -13.24 -10.76 28.27
C ARG A 73 -13.37 -11.93 29.23
N GLN A 74 -13.56 -11.61 30.51
CA GLN A 74 -14.06 -12.52 31.53
C GLN A 74 -15.54 -12.82 31.27
#